data_AF-A0A1Y2T171-F1
#
_entry.id   AF-A0A1Y2T171-F1
#
_cell.length_a   1.000
_cell.length_b   1.000
_cell.length_c   1.000
_cell.angle_alpha   90.00
_cell.angle_beta   90.00
_cell.angle_gamma   90.00
#
_symmetry.space_group_name_H-M   'P 1'
#
loop_
_entity.id
_entity.type
_entity.pdbx_description
1 polymer ?
#
loop_
_entity_poly.entity_id
_entity_poly.type
_entity_poly.pdbx_seq_one_letter_code
_entity_poly.pdbx_strand_id
1 'polypeptide(L)'
;MLYVTSNRRHMVPERWSDRGSPEEAEVHGQDALEERLSLADRFGRTILFLRPDQEQYLRIVEHLAARRGLPIGREELREAARRWALWQNGLSGRTARQFVDDLEAKLRSQRSQER
;
A
#
# COMPACT_ATOMS: atom_id res chain seq x y z
N MET A 1 -15.28 22.23 0.34
CA MET A 1 -14.42 21.18 0.97
C MET A 1 -13.64 20.51 -0.15
N LEU A 2 -12.30 20.44 -0.06
CA LEU A 2 -11.44 19.73 -1.03
C LEU A 2 -11.29 18.27 -0.58
N TYR A 3 -11.83 17.33 -1.35
CA TYR A 3 -11.75 15.89 -1.08
C TYR A 3 -10.64 15.29 -1.94
N VAL A 4 -9.47 15.05 -1.33
CA VAL A 4 -8.33 14.42 -2.01
C VAL A 4 -8.22 12.99 -1.52
N THR A 5 -8.55 12.02 -2.38
CA THR A 5 -8.28 10.60 -2.11
C THR A 5 -7.33 10.07 -3.16
N SER A 6 -6.26 9.40 -2.72
CA SER A 6 -5.25 8.78 -3.58
C SER A 6 -5.77 7.56 -4.36
N ASN A 7 -7.07 7.23 -4.28
CA ASN A 7 -7.62 5.99 -4.83
C ASN A 7 -8.70 6.27 -5.88
N ARG A 8 -8.28 6.29 -7.16
CA ARG A 8 -9.12 6.56 -8.35
C ARG A 8 -10.39 5.68 -8.43
N ARG A 9 -10.36 4.50 -7.80
CA ARG A 9 -11.45 3.52 -7.79
C ARG A 9 -12.67 3.92 -6.95
N HIS A 10 -12.51 4.89 -6.04
CA HIS A 10 -13.59 5.35 -5.15
C HIS A 10 -14.17 6.72 -5.55
N MET A 11 -13.77 7.28 -6.69
CA MET A 11 -14.26 8.59 -7.16
C MET A 11 -15.55 8.54 -8.00
N VAL A 12 -16.18 7.37 -8.16
CA VAL A 12 -17.49 7.28 -8.84
C VAL A 12 -18.52 6.79 -7.83
N PRO A 13 -19.31 7.68 -7.21
CA PRO A 13 -20.58 7.26 -6.66
C PRO A 13 -21.51 6.98 -7.84
N GLU A 14 -21.84 5.71 -8.09
CA GLU A 14 -22.98 5.37 -8.95
C GLU A 14 -24.24 5.92 -8.27
N ARG A 15 -24.71 7.10 -8.69
CA ARG A 15 -26.04 7.60 -8.31
C ARG A 15 -27.04 6.97 -9.26
N TRP A 16 -27.81 6.02 -8.72
CA TRP A 16 -28.88 5.30 -9.40
C TRP A 16 -30.16 6.14 -9.63
N SER A 17 -30.00 7.44 -9.85
CA SER A 17 -31.14 8.37 -9.88
C SER A 17 -30.88 9.50 -10.87
N ASP A 18 -30.76 9.16 -12.14
CA ASP A 18 -31.09 10.10 -13.22
C ASP A 18 -31.49 9.32 -14.47
N ARG A 19 -32.77 8.91 -14.54
CA ARG A 19 -33.42 8.50 -15.79
C ARG A 19 -33.94 9.76 -16.47
N GLY A 20 -33.02 10.66 -16.84
CA GLY A 20 -33.23 11.66 -17.87
C GLY A 20 -33.14 11.00 -19.25
N SER A 21 -33.59 11.71 -20.27
CA SER A 21 -33.59 11.20 -21.65
C SER A 21 -32.17 10.78 -22.11
N PRO A 22 -32.03 9.83 -23.06
CA PRO A 22 -30.72 9.28 -23.47
C PRO A 22 -29.69 10.34 -23.87
N GLU A 23 -30.16 11.46 -24.44
CA GLU A 23 -29.34 12.60 -24.85
C GLU A 23 -28.75 13.35 -23.66
N GLU A 24 -29.48 13.50 -22.55
CA GLU A 24 -29.01 14.20 -21.34
C GLU A 24 -27.96 13.38 -20.57
N ALA A 25 -28.10 12.05 -20.57
CA ALA A 25 -27.12 11.15 -19.96
C ALA A 25 -25.77 11.14 -20.69
N GLU A 26 -25.77 11.26 -22.03
CA GLU A 26 -24.56 11.38 -22.83
C GLU A 26 -23.84 12.72 -22.60
N VAL A 27 -24.57 13.83 -22.51
CA VAL A 27 -24.00 15.17 -22.26
C VAL A 27 -23.35 15.24 -20.88
N HIS A 28 -24.02 14.78 -19.83
CA HIS A 28 -23.43 14.73 -18.49
C HIS A 28 -22.25 13.75 -18.37
N GLY A 29 -22.24 12.68 -19.18
CA GLY A 29 -21.12 11.77 -19.29
C GLY A 29 -19.89 12.40 -19.94
N GLN A 30 -20.08 13.22 -20.97
CA GLN A 30 -19.02 13.96 -21.65
C GLN A 30 -18.43 15.06 -20.76
N ASP A 31 -19.25 15.85 -20.08
CA ASP A 31 -18.78 16.87 -19.13
C ASP A 31 -17.96 16.25 -17.98
N ALA A 32 -18.43 15.12 -17.43
CA ALA A 32 -17.70 14.40 -16.39
C ALA A 32 -16.37 13.80 -16.90
N LEU A 33 -16.29 13.45 -18.19
CA LEU A 33 -15.06 12.97 -18.81
C LEU A 33 -14.08 14.12 -19.05
N GLU A 34 -14.55 15.26 -19.57
CA GLU A 34 -13.75 16.47 -19.80
C GLU A 34 -13.22 17.04 -18.48
N GLU A 35 -14.02 17.06 -17.42
CA GLU A 35 -13.57 17.50 -16.10
C GLU A 35 -12.45 16.59 -15.56
N ARG A 36 -12.58 15.26 -15.74
CA ARG A 36 -11.55 14.28 -15.34
C ARG A 36 -10.27 14.39 -16.16
N LEU A 37 -10.39 14.66 -17.46
CA LEU A 37 -9.25 14.91 -18.34
C LEU A 37 -8.56 16.22 -17.96
N SER A 38 -9.31 17.29 -17.68
CA SER A 38 -8.76 18.57 -17.26
C SER A 38 -8.04 18.49 -15.90
N LEU A 39 -8.53 17.69 -14.96
CA LEU A 39 -7.87 17.44 -13.68
C LEU A 39 -6.59 16.62 -13.84
N ALA A 40 -6.61 15.59 -14.68
CA ALA A 40 -5.44 14.78 -14.97
C ALA A 40 -4.34 15.58 -15.69
N ASP A 41 -4.72 16.48 -16.61
CA ASP A 41 -3.80 17.35 -17.34
C ASP A 41 -3.15 18.41 -16.42
N ARG A 42 -3.95 19.02 -15.52
CA ARG A 42 -3.47 20.03 -14.55
C ARG A 42 -2.55 19.45 -13.47
N PHE A 43 -2.73 18.19 -13.09
CA PHE A 43 -1.94 17.50 -12.06
C PHE A 43 -1.10 16.34 -12.63
N GLY A 44 -0.76 16.38 -13.92
CA GLY A 44 -0.21 15.30 -14.74
C GLY A 44 1.17 14.72 -14.37
N ARG A 45 1.53 14.71 -13.08
CA ARG A 45 2.72 13.99 -12.58
C ARG A 45 2.30 12.65 -11.99
N THR A 46 2.51 11.59 -12.77
CA THR A 46 2.30 10.21 -12.32
C THR A 46 3.42 9.80 -11.35
N ILE A 47 3.06 9.47 -10.11
CA ILE A 47 3.97 8.85 -9.15
C ILE A 47 3.89 7.33 -9.34
N LEU A 48 5.02 6.71 -9.68
CA LEU A 48 5.12 5.25 -9.85
C LEU A 48 5.39 4.58 -8.50
N PHE A 49 4.59 3.57 -8.17
CA PHE A 49 4.81 2.71 -7.01
C PHE A 49 5.33 1.36 -7.50
N LEU A 50 6.65 1.23 -7.56
CA LEU A 50 7.31 -0.01 -7.95
C LEU A 50 7.28 -1.01 -6.80
N ARG A 51 7.06 -2.29 -7.12
CA ARG A 51 7.21 -3.36 -6.13
C ARG A 51 8.70 -3.63 -5.94
N PRO A 52 9.19 -3.72 -4.70
CA PRO A 52 10.57 -4.08 -4.46
C PRO A 52 10.84 -5.50 -4.96
N ASP A 53 12.04 -5.72 -5.49
CA ASP A 53 12.57 -7.06 -5.67
C ASP A 53 12.88 -7.71 -4.30
N GLN A 54 13.29 -8.98 -4.33
CA GLN A 54 13.54 -9.73 -3.10
C GLN A 54 14.69 -9.14 -2.28
N GLU A 55 15.74 -8.64 -2.92
CA GLU A 55 16.88 -8.06 -2.21
C GLU A 55 16.50 -6.73 -1.57
N GLN A 56 15.80 -5.87 -2.32
CA GLN A 56 15.28 -4.61 -1.82
C GLN A 56 14.33 -4.82 -0.63
N TYR A 57 13.45 -5.81 -0.71
CA TYR A 57 12.59 -6.20 0.41
C TYR A 57 13.40 -6.59 1.64
N LEU A 58 14.43 -7.43 1.49
CA LEU A 58 15.28 -7.86 2.59
C LEU A 58 16.06 -6.70 3.20
N ARG A 59 16.57 -5.77 2.38
CA ARG A 59 17.22 -4.54 2.86
C ARG A 59 16.27 -3.66 3.66
N ILE A 60 15.00 -3.55 3.26
CA ILE A 60 14.00 -2.81 4.02
C ILE A 60 13.79 -3.47 5.38
N VAL A 61 13.67 -4.80 5.43
CA VAL A 61 13.52 -5.56 6.68
C VAL A 61 14.73 -5.38 7.59
N GLU A 62 15.95 -5.56 7.07
CA GLU A 62 17.19 -5.35 7.81
C GLU A 62 17.26 -3.94 8.41
N HIS A 63 16.96 -2.93 7.60
CA HIS A 63 16.96 -1.53 8.04
C HIS A 63 15.93 -1.29 9.14
N LEU A 64 14.71 -1.84 9.03
CA LEU A 64 13.66 -1.70 10.03
C LEU A 64 14.01 -2.42 11.34
N ALA A 65 14.56 -3.64 11.27
CA ALA A 65 14.99 -4.39 12.44
C ALA A 65 16.16 -3.71 13.16
N ALA A 66 17.15 -3.22 12.40
CA ALA A 66 18.29 -2.47 12.94
C ALA A 66 17.84 -1.16 13.61
N ARG A 67 16.93 -0.40 12.98
CA ARG A 67 16.35 0.82 13.56
C ARG A 67 15.62 0.60 14.89
N ARG A 68 15.14 -0.63 15.14
CA ARG A 68 14.48 -1.02 16.39
C ARG A 68 15.40 -1.74 17.37
N GLY A 69 16.65 -2.00 16.98
CA GLY A 69 17.61 -2.71 17.82
C GLY A 69 17.18 -4.15 18.15
N LEU A 70 16.51 -4.83 17.22
CA LEU A 70 16.05 -6.20 17.46
C LEU A 70 17.26 -7.17 17.52
N PRO A 71 17.38 -7.99 18.57
CA PRO A 71 18.50 -8.91 18.76
C PRO A 71 18.31 -10.19 17.94
N ILE A 72 18.43 -10.09 16.62
CA ILE A 72 18.32 -11.23 15.70
C ILE A 72 19.48 -11.23 14.70
N GLY A 73 20.00 -12.41 14.37
CA GLY A 73 21.06 -12.55 13.38
C GLY A 73 20.59 -12.16 11.98
N ARG A 74 21.49 -11.60 11.17
CA ARG A 74 21.15 -11.15 9.81
C ARG A 74 20.57 -12.28 8.93
N GLU A 75 21.21 -13.44 8.93
CA GLU A 75 20.77 -14.55 8.08
C GLU A 75 19.40 -15.09 8.52
N GLU A 76 19.25 -15.31 9.84
CA GLU A 76 17.99 -15.73 10.44
C GLU A 76 16.84 -14.76 10.13
N LEU A 77 17.11 -13.45 10.24
CA LEU A 77 16.16 -12.40 9.89
C LEU A 77 15.75 -12.49 8.41
N ARG A 78 16.71 -12.68 7.50
CA ARG A 78 16.44 -12.76 6.06
C ARG A 78 15.63 -14.01 5.73
N GLU A 79 15.97 -15.17 6.30
CA GLU A 79 15.22 -16.41 6.08
C GLU A 79 13.78 -16.32 6.61
N ALA A 80 13.59 -15.80 7.82
CA ALA A 80 12.25 -15.58 8.37
C ALA A 80 11.45 -14.58 7.53
N ALA A 81 12.08 -13.50 7.04
CA ALA A 81 11.43 -12.52 6.19
C ALA A 81 11.02 -13.09 4.83
N ARG A 82 11.86 -13.95 4.22
CA ARG A 82 11.52 -14.66 2.97
C ARG A 82 10.31 -15.55 3.16
N ARG A 83 10.30 -16.35 4.24
CA ARG A 83 9.15 -17.20 4.58
C ARG A 83 7.90 -16.36 4.79
N TRP A 84 7.98 -15.29 5.56
CA TRP A 84 6.86 -14.38 5.80
C TRP A 84 6.27 -13.82 4.50
N ALA A 85 7.13 -13.40 3.56
CA ALA A 85 6.69 -12.85 2.28
C ALA A 85 5.97 -13.86 1.38
N LEU A 86 6.20 -15.17 1.56
CA LEU A 86 5.46 -16.23 0.84
C LEU A 86 4.04 -16.40 1.38
N TRP A 87 3.85 -16.21 2.69
CA TRP A 87 2.54 -16.33 3.35
C TRP A 87 1.69 -15.06 3.21
N GLN A 88 2.34 -13.90 3.19
CA GLN A 88 1.69 -12.60 3.05
C GLN A 88 1.59 -12.19 1.57
N ASN A 89 0.80 -11.16 1.25
CA ASN A 89 0.58 -10.60 -0.10
C ASN A 89 1.85 -9.97 -0.76
N GLY A 90 2.94 -10.73 -0.85
CA GLY A 90 4.14 -10.44 -1.62
C GLY A 90 5.11 -9.43 -1.01
N LEU A 91 6.10 -9.08 -1.83
CA LEU A 91 7.21 -8.20 -1.49
C LEU A 91 6.75 -6.74 -1.55
N SER A 92 6.51 -6.15 -0.37
CA SER A 92 6.16 -4.74 -0.23
C SER A 92 6.72 -4.16 1.06
N GLY A 93 6.90 -2.84 1.10
CA GLY A 93 7.31 -2.15 2.33
C GLY A 93 6.30 -2.33 3.47
N ARG A 94 5.01 -2.47 3.15
CA ARG A 94 3.97 -2.79 4.14
C ARG A 94 4.18 -4.19 4.74
N THR A 95 4.40 -5.18 3.88
CA THR A 95 4.69 -6.56 4.31
C THR A 95 5.93 -6.61 5.19
N ALA A 96 6.99 -5.89 4.81
CA ALA A 96 8.22 -5.81 5.58
C ALA A 96 7.99 -5.23 6.98
N ARG A 97 7.21 -4.14 7.09
CA ARG A 97 6.85 -3.55 8.38
C ARG A 97 6.02 -4.50 9.24
N GLN A 98 5.01 -5.15 8.65
CA GLN A 98 4.18 -6.13 9.36
C GLN A 98 5.02 -7.28 9.92
N PHE A 99 5.98 -7.78 9.14
CA PHE A 99 6.92 -8.81 9.60
C PHE A 99 7.74 -8.34 10.81
N VAL A 100 8.33 -7.14 10.75
CA VAL A 100 9.16 -6.62 11.85
C VAL A 100 8.31 -6.35 13.10
N ASP A 101 7.08 -5.88 12.94
CA ASP A 101 6.12 -5.71 14.05
C ASP A 101 5.79 -7.05 14.73
N ASP A 102 5.51 -8.10 13.95
CA ASP A 102 5.25 -9.45 14.47
C ASP A 102 6.49 -10.06 15.14
N LEU A 103 7.66 -9.90 14.53
CA LEU A 103 8.92 -10.38 15.08
C LEU A 103 9.23 -9.72 16.43
N GLU A 104 9.07 -8.41 16.52
CA GLU A 104 9.28 -7.67 17.76
C GLU A 104 8.33 -8.13 18.87
N ALA A 105 7.06 -8.36 18.53
CA ALA A 105 6.07 -8.88 19.49
C ALA A 105 6.47 -10.26 20.04
N LYS A 106 6.94 -11.17 19.16
CA LYS A 106 7.43 -12.51 19.55
C LYS A 106 8.66 -12.45 20.46
N LEU A 107 9.62 -11.56 20.16
CA LEU A 107 10.80 -11.38 21.00
C LEU A 107 10.45 -10.83 22.38
N ARG A 108 9.46 -9.94 22.46
CA ARG A 108 8.97 -9.39 23.75
C ARG A 108 8.23 -10.44 24.57
N SER A 109 7.43 -11.30 23.94
CA SER A 109 6.70 -12.35 24.66
C SER A 109 7.64 -13.42 25.22
N GLN A 110 8.67 -13.83 24.46
CA GLN A 110 9.69 -14.78 24.92
C GLN A 110 10.41 -14.30 26.18
N ARG A 111 10.86 -13.03 26.19
CA ARG A 111 11.52 -12.42 27.37
C ARG A 111 10.66 -12.33 28.62
N SER A 112 9.34 -12.38 28.45
CA SER A 112 8.38 -12.34 29.57
C SER A 112 8.13 -13.72 30.16
N GLN A 113 8.38 -14.79 29.41
CA GLN A 113 8.24 -16.19 29.87
C GLN A 113 9.48 -16.68 30.62
N GLU A 114 10.63 -16.04 30.41
CA GLU A 114 11.90 -16.37 31.06
C GLU A 114 12.09 -15.69 32.43
N ARG A 115 11.12 -14.88 32.88
CA ARG A 115 11.10 -14.20 34.19
C ARG A 115 10.06 -14.82 35.11
#